data_AF-A0A1H7CP45-F1
#
_entry.id   AF-A0A1H7CP45-F1
#
_cell.length_a   1.000
_cell.length_b   1.000
_cell.length_c   1.000
_cell.angle_alpha   90.00
_cell.angle_beta   90.00
_cell.angle_gamma   90.00
#
_symmetry.space_group_name_H-M   'P 1'
#
loop_
_entity.id
_entity.type
_entity.pdbx_description
1 polymer ?
#
loop_
_entity_poly.entity_id
_entity_poly.type
_entity_poly.pdbx_seq_one_letter_code
_entity_poly.pdbx_strand_id
1 'polypeptide(L)'
;MGHTAMNLDMLLRLSGLSQARLAQRTGLRPGTVSALASGKARGIQFDTLTRILDGLWDELGKPFGVENLLHYESERHETLPDGRVIATDQYGLRYYLEEDGLYRPVPRRRL
;
A
#
# COMPACT_ATOMS: atom_id res chain seq x y z
N MET A 1 2.08 -2.15 -19.02
CA MET A 1 2.02 -3.41 -18.25
C MET A 1 1.72 -3.02 -16.82
N GLY A 2 0.50 -3.28 -16.34
CA GLY A 2 0.06 -2.85 -15.01
C GLY A 2 0.79 -3.64 -13.93
N HIS A 3 1.54 -2.96 -13.08
CA HIS A 3 2.11 -3.56 -11.88
C HIS A 3 1.05 -3.55 -10.78
N THR A 4 0.51 -4.72 -10.44
CA THR A 4 -0.36 -4.87 -9.26
C THR A 4 0.51 -4.80 -8.01
N ALA A 5 0.81 -3.59 -7.55
CA ALA A 5 1.50 -3.37 -6.29
C ALA A 5 0.50 -3.48 -5.13
N MET A 6 0.85 -4.27 -4.11
CA MET A 6 0.06 -4.38 -2.89
C MET A 6 0.21 -3.11 -2.04
N ASN A 7 -0.88 -2.41 -1.79
CA ASN A 7 -0.94 -1.11 -1.12
C ASN A 7 -0.90 -1.16 0.41
N LEU A 8 -0.38 -2.25 0.97
CA LEU A 8 -0.50 -2.49 2.40
C LEU A 8 0.21 -1.40 3.24
N ASP A 9 1.40 -0.93 2.84
CA ASP A 9 2.08 0.15 3.56
C ASP A 9 1.26 1.45 3.59
N MET A 10 0.57 1.77 2.49
CA MET A 10 -0.29 2.94 2.38
C MET A 10 -1.49 2.82 3.32
N LEU A 11 -2.22 1.70 3.28
CA LEU A 11 -3.36 1.47 4.15
C LEU A 11 -2.97 1.56 5.63
N LEU A 12 -1.81 1.01 5.98
CA LEU A 12 -1.24 1.08 7.31
C LEU A 12 -0.98 2.53 7.74
N ARG A 13 -0.32 3.33 6.89
CA ARG A 13 -0.05 4.76 7.17
C ARG A 13 -1.31 5.58 7.33
N LEU A 14 -2.27 5.44 6.42
CA LEU A 14 -3.54 6.17 6.47
C LEU A 14 -4.34 5.85 7.73
N SER A 15 -4.17 4.64 8.25
CA SER A 15 -4.89 4.15 9.42
C SER A 15 -4.09 4.29 10.72
N GLY A 16 -2.88 4.87 10.67
CA GLY A 16 -2.00 4.99 11.84
C GLY A 16 -1.54 3.64 12.41
N LEU A 17 -1.63 2.56 11.63
CA LEU A 17 -1.34 1.20 12.05
C LEU A 17 0.10 0.82 11.66
N SER A 18 0.85 0.23 12.60
CA SER A 18 2.21 -0.24 12.31
C SER A 18 2.21 -1.66 11.71
N GLN A 19 3.21 -1.95 10.87
CA GLN A 19 3.42 -3.30 10.32
C GLN A 19 3.60 -4.35 11.43
N ALA A 20 4.27 -3.98 12.54
CA ALA A 20 4.46 -4.87 13.69
C ALA A 20 3.15 -5.21 14.40
N ARG A 21 2.25 -4.23 14.55
CA ARG A 21 0.92 -4.45 15.14
C ARG A 21 0.06 -5.32 14.23
N LEU A 22 0.08 -5.06 12.91
CA LEU A 22 -0.61 -5.92 11.95
C LEU A 22 -0.06 -7.36 11.97
N ALA A 23 1.26 -7.55 12.06
CA ALA A 23 1.85 -8.89 12.18
C ALA A 23 1.34 -9.65 13.41
N GLN A 24 1.23 -8.97 14.57
CA GLN A 24 0.65 -9.58 15.77
C GLN A 24 -0.83 -9.95 15.59
N ARG A 25 -1.63 -9.06 14.99
CA ARG A 25 -3.08 -9.31 14.77
C ARG A 25 -3.34 -10.45 13.81
N THR A 26 -2.60 -10.47 12.70
CA THR A 26 -2.76 -11.47 11.65
C THR A 26 -2.12 -12.80 12.01
N GLY A 27 -1.24 -12.84 13.01
CA GLY A 27 -0.39 -13.99 13.33
C GLY A 27 0.64 -14.32 12.24
N LEU A 28 0.92 -13.36 11.34
CA LEU A 28 1.93 -13.49 10.30
C LEU A 28 3.30 -13.12 10.84
N ARG A 29 4.35 -13.67 10.23
CA ARG A 29 5.72 -13.28 10.55
C ARG A 29 5.94 -11.81 10.15
N PRO A 30 6.66 -10.99 10.95
CA PRO A 30 6.95 -9.60 10.60
C PRO A 30 7.60 -9.45 9.22
N GLY A 31 8.47 -10.38 8.83
CA GLY A 31 9.09 -10.40 7.49
C GLY A 31 8.08 -10.59 6.35
N THR A 32 7.02 -11.38 6.57
CA THR A 32 5.93 -11.55 5.60
C THR A 32 5.16 -10.25 5.43
N VAL A 33 4.76 -9.60 6.53
CA VAL A 33 4.05 -8.31 6.48
C VAL A 33 4.90 -7.23 5.84
N SER A 34 6.20 -7.19 6.13
CA SER A 34 7.14 -6.25 5.51
C SER A 34 7.29 -6.48 4.00
N ALA A 35 7.40 -7.73 3.56
CA ALA A 35 7.47 -8.06 2.14
C ALA A 35 6.19 -7.64 1.40
N LEU A 36 5.01 -7.88 1.99
CA LEU A 36 3.71 -7.46 1.46
C LEU A 36 3.60 -5.93 1.40
N ALA A 37 3.96 -5.23 2.48
CA ALA A 37 3.95 -3.77 2.56
C ALA A 37 4.90 -3.12 1.53
N SER A 38 6.02 -3.77 1.22
CA SER A 38 6.96 -3.27 0.22
C SER A 38 6.49 -3.43 -1.24
N GLY A 39 5.36 -4.12 -1.48
CA GLY A 39 4.89 -4.45 -2.82
C GLY A 39 5.75 -5.47 -3.59
N LYS A 40 6.84 -5.97 -2.97
CA LYS A 40 7.79 -6.92 -3.60
C LYS A 40 7.33 -8.38 -3.52
N ALA A 41 6.31 -8.67 -2.71
CA ALA A 41 5.77 -10.02 -2.58
C ALA A 41 5.11 -10.46 -3.89
N ARG A 42 5.47 -11.65 -4.37
CA ARG A 42 4.87 -12.31 -5.54
C ARG A 42 4.26 -13.65 -5.13
N GLY A 43 3.22 -14.10 -5.82
CA GLY A 43 2.57 -15.38 -5.55
C GLY A 43 1.96 -15.44 -4.14
N ILE A 44 1.34 -14.35 -3.69
CA ILE A 44 0.73 -14.27 -2.36
C ILE A 44 -0.43 -15.26 -2.30
N GLN A 45 -0.43 -16.12 -1.29
CA GLN A 45 -1.50 -17.10 -1.08
C GLN A 45 -2.78 -16.39 -0.64
N PHE A 46 -3.94 -16.91 -1.08
CA PHE A 46 -5.24 -16.37 -0.67
C PHE A 46 -5.42 -16.34 0.86
N ASP A 47 -4.99 -17.38 1.57
CA ASP A 47 -5.02 -17.41 3.05
C ASP A 47 -4.26 -16.22 3.67
N THR A 48 -3.10 -15.85 3.11
CA THR A 48 -2.33 -14.70 3.58
C THR A 48 -3.08 -13.39 3.32
N LEU A 49 -3.74 -13.26 2.17
CA LEU A 49 -4.57 -12.09 1.87
C LEU A 49 -5.76 -11.98 2.83
N THR A 50 -6.48 -13.09 3.05
CA THR A 50 -7.61 -13.16 3.98
C THR A 50 -7.19 -12.73 5.38
N ARG A 51 -6.09 -13.28 5.90
CA ARG A 51 -5.58 -12.92 7.23
C ARG A 51 -5.22 -11.45 7.35
N ILE A 52 -4.65 -10.85 6.30
CA ILE A 52 -4.36 -9.40 6.27
C ILE A 52 -5.66 -8.59 6.32
N LEU A 53 -6.65 -8.94 5.51
CA LEU A 53 -7.93 -8.24 5.47
C LEU A 53 -8.68 -8.34 6.80
N ASP A 54 -8.72 -9.53 7.40
CA ASP A 54 -9.32 -9.76 8.71
C ASP A 54 -8.60 -8.94 9.79
N GLY A 55 -7.26 -8.97 9.81
CA GLY A 55 -6.48 -8.18 10.78
C GLY A 55 -6.63 -6.67 10.60
N LEU A 56 -6.88 -6.20 9.37
CA LEU A 56 -7.20 -4.80 9.10
C LEU A 56 -8.61 -4.45 9.56
N TRP A 57 -9.58 -5.34 9.37
CA TRP A 57 -10.94 -5.16 9.89
C TRP A 57 -10.91 -5.09 11.41
N ASP A 58 -10.35 -6.09 12.09
CA ASP A 58 -10.30 -6.18 13.55
C ASP A 58 -9.71 -4.91 14.18
N GLU A 59 -8.71 -4.32 13.53
CA GLU A 59 -8.00 -3.17 14.06
C GLU A 59 -8.68 -1.83 13.73
N LEU A 60 -9.41 -1.74 12.62
CA LEU A 60 -9.95 -0.48 12.10
C LEU A 60 -11.49 -0.41 12.08
N GLY A 61 -12.17 -1.50 12.41
CA GLY A 61 -13.62 -1.58 12.51
C GLY A 61 -14.37 -1.38 11.20
N LYS A 62 -13.70 -1.51 10.05
CA LYS A 62 -14.30 -1.33 8.72
C LYS A 62 -13.86 -2.45 7.77
N PRO A 63 -14.74 -2.88 6.83
CA PRO A 63 -14.39 -3.92 5.89
C PRO A 63 -13.34 -3.43 4.90
N PHE A 64 -12.42 -4.32 4.53
CA PHE A 64 -11.48 -4.16 3.43
C PHE A 64 -11.67 -5.30 2.45
N GLY A 65 -11.73 -4.97 1.17
CA GLY A 65 -11.70 -5.92 0.07
C GLY A 65 -10.32 -6.01 -0.58
N VAL A 66 -10.17 -6.98 -1.48
CA VAL A 66 -8.94 -7.18 -2.25
C VAL A 66 -8.65 -5.93 -3.09
N GLU A 67 -9.68 -5.28 -3.62
CA GLU A 67 -9.60 -4.01 -4.34
C GLU A 67 -8.98 -2.88 -3.53
N ASN A 68 -9.04 -2.91 -2.20
CA ASN A 68 -8.35 -1.92 -1.36
C ASN A 68 -6.84 -2.22 -1.24
N LEU A 69 -6.46 -3.50 -1.39
CA LEU A 69 -5.07 -3.94 -1.38
C LEU A 69 -4.41 -3.78 -2.75
N LEU A 70 -5.18 -3.70 -3.83
CA LEU A 70 -4.66 -3.51 -5.18
C LEU A 70 -4.70 -2.02 -5.53
N HIS A 71 -3.56 -1.43 -5.90
CA HIS A 71 -3.58 -0.11 -6.54
C HIS A 71 -4.11 -0.26 -7.97
N TYR A 72 -5.22 0.41 -8.30
CA TYR A 72 -5.58 0.68 -9.69
C TYR A 72 -4.84 1.94 -10.17
N GLU A 73 -4.50 1.97 -11.46
CA GLU A 73 -3.66 2.99 -12.10
C GLU A 73 -4.11 4.42 -11.76
N SER A 74 -3.16 5.31 -11.52
CA SER A 74 -3.45 6.71 -11.16
C SER A 74 -4.22 7.41 -12.27
N GLU A 75 -5.22 8.21 -11.90
CA GLU A 75 -6.03 8.96 -12.86
C GLU A 75 -5.25 10.12 -13.50
N ARG A 76 -4.17 10.59 -12.86
CA ARG A 76 -3.35 11.72 -13.34
C ARG A 76 -1.87 11.55 -13.00
N HIS A 77 -1.03 11.77 -14.01
CA HIS A 77 0.43 11.92 -13.87
C HIS A 77 0.84 13.37 -14.14
N GLU A 78 1.73 13.91 -13.31
CA GLU A 78 2.34 15.23 -13.42
C GLU A 78 3.86 15.06 -13.42
N THR A 79 4.54 15.48 -14.49
CA THR A 79 6.01 15.50 -14.52
C THR A 79 6.51 16.79 -13.90
N LEU A 80 7.29 16.67 -12.84
CA LEU A 80 7.95 17.80 -12.16
C LEU A 80 9.13 18.34 -13.01
N PRO A 81 9.55 19.61 -12.78
CA PRO A 81 10.69 20.21 -13.48
C PRO A 81 12.01 19.46 -13.33
N ASP A 82 12.16 18.64 -12.29
CA ASP A 82 13.34 17.81 -12.04
C ASP A 82 13.25 16.41 -12.67
N GLY A 83 12.23 16.16 -13.49
CA GLY A 83 12.00 14.90 -14.20
C GLY A 83 11.26 13.83 -13.41
N ARG A 84 10.97 14.05 -12.12
CA ARG A 84 10.17 13.10 -11.32
C ARG A 84 8.71 13.11 -11.75
N VAL A 85 8.06 11.97 -11.76
CA VAL A 85 6.62 11.86 -12.05
C VAL A 85 5.84 11.74 -10.75
N ILE A 86 4.83 12.59 -10.57
CA ILE A 86 3.84 12.48 -9.51
C ILE A 86 2.56 11.86 -10.07
N ALA A 87 2.14 10.73 -9.53
CA ALA A 87 0.80 10.19 -9.70
C ALA A 87 -0.14 10.72 -8.62
N THR A 88 -1.39 10.99 -9.00
CA THR A 88 -2.48 11.25 -8.06
C THR A 88 -3.54 10.18 -8.19
N ASP A 89 -3.93 9.55 -7.08
CA ASP A 89 -4.99 8.55 -7.06
C ASP A 89 -6.39 9.18 -6.93
N GLN A 90 -7.42 8.34 -7.03
CA GLN A 90 -8.83 8.70 -6.86
C GLN A 90 -9.17 9.34 -5.49
N TYR A 91 -8.27 9.25 -4.51
CA TYR A 91 -8.41 9.85 -3.18
C TYR A 91 -7.63 11.18 -3.05
N GLY A 92 -7.02 11.67 -4.13
CA GLY A 92 -6.23 12.89 -4.14
C GLY A 92 -4.85 12.75 -3.49
N LEU A 93 -4.37 11.53 -3.26
CA LEU A 93 -3.05 11.28 -2.70
C LEU A 93 -1.98 11.30 -3.79
N ARG A 94 -0.84 11.93 -3.49
CA ARG A 94 0.27 12.12 -4.42
C ARG A 94 1.39 11.11 -4.15
N TYR A 95 1.93 10.52 -5.21
CA TYR A 95 3.01 9.52 -5.17
C TYR A 95 4.07 9.83 -6.21
N TYR A 96 5.35 9.66 -5.86
CA TYR A 96 6.42 9.60 -6.85
C TYR A 96 6.39 8.25 -7.56
N LEU A 97 6.50 8.24 -8.88
CA LEU A 97 6.85 7.05 -9.65
C LEU A 97 8.38 6.95 -9.71
N GLU A 98 8.93 5.92 -9.07
CA GLU A 98 10.36 5.62 -9.08
C GLU A 98 10.75 4.85 -10.34
N GLU A 99 12.04 4.81 -10.68
CA GLU A 99 12.56 4.10 -11.86
C GLU A 99 12.29 2.58 -11.83
N ASP A 100 12.08 2.00 -10.63
CA ASP A 100 11.72 0.60 -10.45
C ASP A 100 10.23 0.31 -10.74
N GLY A 101 9.47 1.33 -11.19
CA GLY A 101 8.06 1.25 -11.49
C GLY A 101 7.17 1.25 -10.24
N LEU A 102 7.72 1.51 -9.05
CA LEU A 102 6.97 1.57 -7.80
C LEU A 102 6.51 2.99 -7.49
N TYR A 103 5.28 3.10 -6.98
CA TYR A 103 4.76 4.33 -6.42
C TYR A 103 5.20 4.49 -4.97
N ARG A 104 5.78 5.64 -4.63
CA ARG A 104 6.15 5.99 -3.25
C ARG A 104 5.42 7.24 -2.79
N PRO A 105 4.88 7.26 -1.56
CA PRO A 105 4.09 8.40 -1.08
C PRO A 105 4.94 9.67 -1.07
N VAL A 106 4.40 10.75 -1.61
CA VAL A 106 5.00 12.09 -1.46
C VAL A 106 4.86 12.48 0.02
N PRO A 107 5.96 12.74 0.75
CA PRO A 107 5.90 13.13 2.15
C PRO A 107 5.00 14.37 2.29
N ARG A 108 3.97 14.30 3.13
CA ARG A 108 3.25 15.50 3.55
C ARG A 108 4.23 16.33 4.37
N ARG A 109 4.85 17.35 3.76
CA ARG A 109 5.54 18.40 4.53
C ARG A 109 4.52 18.91 5.55
N ARG A 110 4.82 18.77 6.85
CA ARG A 110 4.14 19.56 7.87
C ARG A 110 4.43 21.02 7.51
N LEU A 111 3.37 21.75 7.13
CA LEU A 111 3.36 23.21 7.24
C LEU A 111 3.50 23.59 8.71
#